data_AF-A0A6A5GAE4-F1
#
_entry.id   AF-A0A6A5GAE4-F1
#
_cell.length_a   1.000
_cell.length_b   1.000
_cell.length_c   1.000
_cell.angle_alpha   90.00
_cell.angle_beta   90.00
_cell.angle_gamma   90.00
#
_symmetry.space_group_name_H-M   'P 1'
#
loop_
_entity.id
_entity.type
_entity.pdbx_description
1 polymer ?
#
loop_
_entity_poly.entity_id
_entity_poly.type
_entity_poly.pdbx_seq_one_letter_code
_entity_poly.pdbx_strand_id
1 'polypeptide(L)'
;MVLPDRTQQTDDTGAMSSSGQQEVNESSEQNDGVVSAELRNLTIPALDEKYKETIKTITTEHMLKTESLEKEMKERCDRIDEEYKQECAAMKQDHEKALKEISENLNQERDGRRILVAQLEEQLQQEQRERENQLELEHIRLKKEALDRHLRVENSRDVVGELINILRPVYDVGMSLKKIKIICFYSRVDGFAVPPGELDQNFRIIQEIVESFHLHVVNYWKFMKNTSYTTAQFSETCSKLIEEITSTMKSEELISIYERVPRAIESGQELGKFDEVLEKHSKGVDELVSSVERGIEKLISEHIFSFTNILAESSIPQLRDNNEERLPDVS
;
A
#
# COMPACT_ATOMS: atom_id res chain seq x y z
N MET A 1 -18.43 1.65 -35.59
CA MET A 1 -18.35 2.52 -36.79
C MET A 1 -18.49 1.64 -38.01
N VAL A 2 -19.12 2.20 -39.05
CA VAL A 2 -19.47 1.61 -40.37
C VAL A 2 -20.76 0.76 -40.40
N LEU A 3 -21.85 1.45 -40.78
CA LEU A 3 -23.01 0.94 -41.54
C LEU A 3 -22.71 1.15 -43.06
N PRO A 4 -23.60 0.80 -44.00
CA PRO A 4 -23.97 -0.54 -44.46
C PRO A 4 -23.78 -0.66 -46.00
N ASP A 5 -23.78 -1.87 -46.57
CA ASP A 5 -24.10 -2.02 -48.00
C ASP A 5 -24.55 -3.45 -48.33
N ARG A 6 -25.74 -3.56 -48.93
CA ARG A 6 -26.19 -4.56 -49.92
C ARG A 6 -27.71 -4.73 -49.91
N THR A 7 -28.30 -3.86 -50.71
CA THR A 7 -29.25 -4.18 -51.78
C THR A 7 -29.56 -5.67 -52.01
N GLN A 8 -30.83 -6.00 -51.76
CA GLN A 8 -31.78 -6.63 -52.69
C GLN A 8 -31.25 -7.76 -53.60
N GLN A 9 -31.50 -8.97 -53.12
CA GLN A 9 -32.41 -9.95 -53.73
C GLN A 9 -32.58 -9.88 -55.25
N THR A 10 -31.87 -10.80 -55.90
CA THR A 10 -32.28 -11.46 -57.14
C THR A 10 -33.58 -12.22 -56.89
N ASP A 11 -34.59 -12.01 -57.74
CA ASP A 11 -35.55 -13.06 -58.05
C ASP A 11 -35.97 -12.97 -59.51
N ASP A 12 -36.05 -14.17 -60.07
CA ASP A 12 -36.16 -14.51 -61.47
C ASP A 12 -37.38 -13.92 -62.16
N THR A 13 -37.11 -13.27 -63.29
CA THR A 13 -38.03 -13.15 -64.42
C THR A 13 -38.40 -14.54 -64.95
N GLY A 14 -39.40 -15.16 -64.30
CA GLY A 14 -40.14 -16.30 -64.82
C GLY A 14 -41.15 -15.84 -65.86
N ALA A 15 -40.76 -15.97 -67.12
CA ALA A 15 -41.61 -15.78 -68.28
C ALA A 15 -42.91 -16.62 -68.18
N MET A 16 -44.06 -15.98 -68.32
CA MET A 16 -45.25 -16.64 -68.85
C MET A 16 -45.72 -15.90 -70.09
N SER A 17 -45.44 -16.55 -71.20
CA SER A 17 -45.74 -16.17 -72.56
C SER A 17 -47.19 -15.75 -72.76
N SER A 18 -47.33 -14.55 -73.30
CA SER A 18 -48.44 -14.14 -74.14
C SER A 18 -48.55 -15.09 -75.34
N SER A 19 -49.48 -16.03 -75.30
CA SER A 19 -49.99 -16.65 -76.53
C SER A 19 -51.37 -16.05 -76.80
N GLY A 20 -51.36 -14.98 -77.59
CA GLY A 20 -52.55 -14.54 -78.29
C GLY A 20 -52.91 -15.61 -79.30
N GLN A 21 -53.98 -16.36 -79.04
CA GLN A 21 -54.75 -16.98 -80.10
C GLN A 21 -56.00 -16.14 -80.32
N GLN A 22 -55.83 -15.22 -81.25
CA GLN A 22 -56.86 -14.53 -81.96
C GLN A 22 -57.40 -15.51 -83.02
N GLU A 23 -58.32 -16.39 -82.64
CA GLU A 23 -59.16 -17.06 -83.65
C GLU A 23 -60.30 -16.09 -84.00
N VAL A 24 -60.00 -15.28 -85.02
CA VAL A 24 -61.01 -14.64 -85.85
C VAL A 24 -61.82 -15.76 -86.46
N ASN A 25 -63.05 -15.85 -85.96
CA ASN A 25 -64.11 -16.71 -86.46
C ASN A 25 -64.44 -16.25 -87.89
N GLU A 26 -63.78 -16.81 -88.90
CA GLU A 26 -64.22 -16.73 -90.29
C GLU A 26 -65.53 -17.51 -90.39
N SER A 27 -66.55 -16.68 -90.51
CA SER A 27 -67.91 -16.98 -90.84
C SER A 27 -68.02 -17.94 -92.01
N SER A 28 -69.07 -18.76 -91.92
CA SER A 28 -69.99 -19.03 -93.02
C SER A 28 -69.39 -19.65 -94.27
N GLU A 29 -69.54 -20.98 -94.40
CA GLU A 29 -70.11 -21.63 -95.58
C GLU A 29 -70.09 -23.15 -95.38
N GLN A 30 -70.91 -23.68 -94.47
CA GLN A 30 -71.36 -25.09 -94.52
C GLN A 30 -72.42 -25.51 -93.49
N ASN A 31 -73.03 -24.56 -92.75
CA ASN A 31 -74.16 -24.87 -91.84
C ASN A 31 -75.54 -24.54 -92.44
N ASP A 32 -75.62 -23.99 -93.66
CA ASP A 32 -76.89 -23.73 -94.36
C ASP A 32 -77.61 -25.01 -94.83
N GLY A 33 -76.91 -26.16 -94.85
CA GLY A 33 -77.48 -27.44 -95.26
C GLY A 33 -78.30 -28.16 -94.18
N VAL A 34 -78.02 -27.92 -92.90
CA VAL A 34 -78.71 -28.60 -91.77
C VAL A 34 -79.78 -27.70 -91.16
N VAL A 35 -79.55 -26.38 -91.15
CA VAL A 35 -80.56 -25.39 -90.77
C VAL A 35 -81.76 -25.44 -91.75
N SER A 36 -81.54 -25.73 -93.04
CA SER A 36 -82.60 -25.80 -94.04
C SER A 36 -83.50 -27.06 -93.96
N ALA A 37 -83.16 -28.09 -93.19
CA ALA A 37 -83.98 -29.31 -93.06
C ALA A 37 -84.96 -29.26 -91.88
N GLU A 38 -84.58 -28.65 -90.76
CA GLU A 38 -85.49 -28.45 -89.61
C GLU A 38 -86.39 -27.21 -89.76
N LEU A 39 -86.01 -26.21 -90.55
CA LEU A 39 -86.87 -25.03 -90.81
C LEU A 39 -88.02 -25.28 -91.81
N ARG A 40 -88.02 -26.38 -92.57
CA ARG A 40 -89.05 -26.64 -93.60
C ARG A 40 -90.37 -27.20 -93.07
N ASN A 41 -90.47 -27.56 -91.78
CA ASN A 41 -91.70 -28.13 -91.19
C ASN A 41 -92.20 -27.41 -89.93
N LEU A 42 -91.75 -26.18 -89.66
CA LEU A 42 -92.22 -25.36 -88.53
C LEU A 42 -92.95 -24.11 -89.04
N THR A 43 -94.19 -23.92 -88.62
CA THR A 43 -94.94 -22.67 -88.86
C THR A 43 -94.32 -21.54 -88.03
N ILE A 44 -94.42 -20.27 -88.44
CA ILE A 44 -93.89 -19.08 -87.71
C ILE A 44 -94.10 -19.15 -86.17
N PRO A 45 -95.27 -19.59 -85.65
CA PRO A 45 -95.50 -19.77 -84.21
C PRO A 45 -94.56 -20.76 -83.49
N ALA A 46 -94.11 -21.82 -84.17
CA ALA A 46 -93.29 -22.86 -83.55
C ALA A 46 -91.80 -22.48 -83.49
N LEU A 47 -91.35 -21.60 -84.40
CA LEU A 47 -90.05 -20.92 -84.27
C LEU A 47 -90.06 -19.91 -83.12
N ASP A 48 -91.15 -19.17 -82.94
CA ASP A 48 -91.32 -18.21 -81.83
C ASP A 48 -91.25 -18.92 -80.46
N GLU A 49 -91.90 -20.08 -80.30
CA GLU A 49 -91.80 -20.85 -79.05
C GLU A 49 -90.41 -21.44 -78.82
N LYS A 50 -89.75 -21.98 -79.84
CA LYS A 50 -88.37 -22.48 -79.71
C LYS A 50 -87.41 -21.35 -79.34
N TYR A 51 -87.63 -20.14 -79.87
CA TYR A 51 -86.84 -18.95 -79.55
C TYR A 51 -87.09 -18.46 -78.12
N LYS A 52 -88.36 -18.39 -77.67
CA LYS A 52 -88.70 -18.07 -76.28
C LYS A 52 -88.14 -19.07 -75.29
N GLU A 53 -88.18 -20.35 -75.63
CA GLU A 53 -87.63 -21.41 -74.77
C GLU A 53 -86.11 -21.32 -74.69
N THR A 54 -85.43 -21.04 -75.82
CA THR A 54 -83.98 -20.78 -75.84
C THR A 54 -83.60 -19.56 -74.99
N ILE A 55 -84.34 -18.45 -75.10
CA ILE A 55 -84.12 -17.26 -74.27
C ILE A 55 -84.30 -17.59 -72.79
N LYS A 56 -85.36 -18.34 -72.43
CA LYS A 56 -85.59 -18.76 -71.04
C LYS A 56 -84.43 -19.60 -70.53
N THR A 57 -83.99 -20.61 -71.28
CA THR A 57 -82.86 -21.47 -70.89
C THR A 57 -81.58 -20.67 -70.69
N ILE A 58 -81.22 -19.80 -71.64
CA ILE A 58 -80.05 -18.93 -71.54
C ILE A 58 -80.16 -18.00 -70.31
N THR A 59 -81.35 -17.45 -70.05
CA THR A 59 -81.58 -16.58 -68.90
C THR A 59 -81.40 -17.34 -67.58
N THR A 60 -81.95 -18.55 -67.48
CA THR A 60 -81.77 -19.40 -66.29
C THR A 60 -80.33 -19.86 -66.11
N GLU A 61 -79.63 -20.23 -67.18
CA GLU A 61 -78.22 -20.59 -67.11
C GLU A 61 -77.34 -19.40 -66.69
N HIS A 62 -77.60 -18.21 -67.24
CA HIS A 62 -76.89 -17.00 -66.86
C HIS A 62 -77.14 -16.63 -65.39
N MET A 63 -78.38 -16.77 -64.91
CA MET A 63 -78.74 -16.52 -63.52
C MET A 63 -78.02 -17.49 -62.58
N LEU A 64 -78.07 -18.80 -62.85
CA LEU A 64 -77.36 -19.82 -62.08
C LEU A 64 -75.84 -19.60 -62.09
N LYS A 65 -75.28 -19.18 -63.24
CA LYS A 65 -73.85 -18.89 -63.37
C LYS A 65 -73.45 -17.63 -62.59
N THR A 66 -74.32 -16.62 -62.56
CA THR A 66 -74.12 -15.40 -61.76
C THR A 66 -74.17 -15.72 -60.27
N GLU A 67 -75.17 -16.47 -59.82
CA GLU A 67 -75.30 -16.91 -58.41
C GLU A 67 -74.10 -17.78 -57.98
N SER A 68 -73.64 -18.68 -58.85
CA SER A 68 -72.44 -19.48 -58.59
C SER A 68 -71.19 -18.61 -58.45
N LEU A 69 -71.02 -17.61 -59.33
CA LEU A 69 -69.88 -16.71 -59.30
C LEU A 69 -69.91 -15.82 -58.04
N GLU A 70 -71.07 -15.29 -57.68
CA GLU A 70 -71.26 -14.50 -56.46
C GLU A 70 -70.93 -15.31 -55.20
N LYS A 71 -71.35 -16.58 -55.16
CA LYS A 71 -71.02 -17.50 -54.08
C LYS A 71 -69.51 -17.75 -54.00
N GLU A 72 -68.86 -18.03 -55.13
CA GLU A 72 -67.41 -18.26 -55.21
C GLU A 72 -66.62 -17.01 -54.78
N MET A 73 -67.05 -15.82 -55.23
CA MET A 73 -66.44 -14.55 -54.84
C MET A 73 -66.59 -14.30 -53.34
N LYS A 74 -67.76 -14.56 -52.78
CA LYS A 74 -68.01 -14.42 -51.33
C LYS A 74 -67.11 -15.35 -50.52
N GLU A 75 -67.07 -16.64 -50.88
CA GLU A 75 -66.19 -17.61 -50.22
C GLU A 75 -64.71 -17.23 -50.34
N ARG A 76 -64.30 -16.61 -51.45
CA ARG A 76 -62.94 -16.12 -51.64
C ARG A 76 -62.64 -14.91 -50.74
N CYS A 77 -63.57 -13.96 -50.61
CA CYS A 77 -63.43 -12.84 -49.68
C CYS A 77 -63.34 -13.35 -48.23
N ASP A 78 -64.22 -14.27 -47.83
CA ASP A 78 -64.23 -14.83 -46.48
C ASP A 78 -62.92 -15.56 -46.16
N ARG A 79 -62.33 -16.27 -47.13
CA ARG A 79 -61.00 -16.90 -46.98
C ARG A 79 -59.88 -15.87 -46.79
N ILE A 80 -59.86 -14.82 -47.61
CA ILE A 80 -58.84 -13.76 -47.51
C ILE A 80 -58.93 -13.05 -46.16
N ASP A 81 -60.13 -12.74 -45.69
CA ASP A 81 -60.35 -12.10 -44.39
C ASP A 81 -59.88 -12.99 -43.24
N GLU A 82 -60.10 -14.30 -43.33
CA GLU A 82 -59.68 -15.25 -42.30
C GLU A 82 -58.15 -15.45 -42.31
N GLU A 83 -57.52 -15.56 -43.49
CA GLU A 83 -56.06 -15.59 -43.64
C GLU A 83 -55.42 -14.33 -43.05
N TYR A 84 -55.96 -13.14 -43.37
CA TYR A 84 -55.47 -11.87 -42.85
C TYR A 84 -55.58 -11.79 -41.31
N LYS A 85 -56.69 -12.27 -40.73
CA LYS A 85 -56.83 -12.33 -39.27
C LYS A 85 -55.81 -13.26 -38.63
N GLN A 86 -55.56 -14.42 -39.23
CA GLN A 86 -54.58 -15.37 -38.73
C GLN A 86 -53.16 -14.80 -38.81
N GLU A 87 -52.81 -14.13 -39.91
CA GLU A 87 -51.52 -13.47 -40.09
C GLU A 87 -51.32 -12.33 -39.08
N CYS A 88 -52.35 -11.50 -38.86
CA CYS A 88 -52.31 -10.46 -37.82
C CYS A 88 -52.14 -11.04 -36.41
N ALA A 89 -52.81 -12.16 -36.11
CA ALA A 89 -52.70 -12.82 -34.81
C ALA A 89 -51.29 -13.42 -34.60
N ALA A 90 -50.74 -14.07 -35.62
CA ALA A 90 -49.38 -14.60 -35.60
C ALA A 90 -48.35 -13.49 -35.42
N MET A 91 -48.46 -12.40 -36.19
CA MET A 91 -47.57 -11.25 -36.08
C MET A 91 -47.63 -10.61 -34.68
N LYS A 92 -48.82 -10.51 -34.09
CA LYS A 92 -48.98 -10.01 -32.72
C LYS A 92 -48.32 -10.93 -31.70
N GLN A 93 -48.49 -12.24 -31.83
CA GLN A 93 -47.87 -13.22 -30.94
C GLN A 93 -46.33 -13.17 -31.02
N ASP A 94 -45.78 -13.10 -32.23
CA ASP A 94 -44.34 -12.98 -32.45
C ASP A 94 -43.79 -11.68 -31.88
N HIS A 95 -44.51 -10.57 -32.04
CA HIS A 95 -44.13 -9.29 -31.45
C HIS A 95 -44.12 -9.33 -29.91
N GLU A 96 -45.16 -9.90 -29.29
CA GLU A 96 -45.22 -10.06 -27.83
C GLU A 96 -44.09 -10.96 -27.31
N LYS A 97 -43.73 -12.01 -28.05
CA LYS A 97 -42.61 -12.88 -27.71
C LYS A 97 -41.28 -12.13 -27.79
N ALA A 98 -41.05 -11.39 -28.88
CA ALA A 98 -39.83 -10.58 -29.05
C ALA A 98 -39.68 -9.52 -27.95
N LEU A 99 -40.78 -8.86 -27.56
CA LEU A 99 -40.76 -7.89 -26.47
C LEU A 99 -40.40 -8.51 -25.12
N LYS A 100 -40.93 -9.71 -24.82
CA LYS A 100 -40.56 -10.44 -23.60
C LYS A 100 -39.08 -10.80 -23.59
N GLU A 101 -38.55 -11.32 -24.70
CA GLU A 101 -37.15 -11.70 -24.83
C GLU A 101 -36.21 -10.49 -24.67
N ILE A 102 -36.54 -9.35 -25.30
CA ILE A 102 -35.80 -8.09 -25.14
C ILE A 102 -35.83 -7.64 -23.68
N SER A 103 -37.00 -7.70 -23.02
CA SER A 103 -37.14 -7.32 -21.61
C SER A 103 -36.33 -8.21 -20.67
N GLU A 104 -36.30 -9.53 -20.93
CA GLU A 104 -35.51 -10.49 -20.14
C GLU A 104 -34.01 -10.23 -20.31
N ASN A 105 -33.56 -10.03 -21.55
CA ASN A 105 -32.16 -9.71 -21.85
C ASN A 105 -31.71 -8.41 -21.18
N LEU A 106 -32.54 -7.35 -21.23
CA LEU A 106 -32.24 -6.08 -20.56
C LEU A 106 -32.13 -6.23 -19.03
N ASN A 107 -33.00 -7.05 -18.42
CA ASN A 107 -32.94 -7.32 -16.99
C ASN A 107 -31.66 -8.08 -16.62
N GLN A 108 -31.31 -9.12 -17.39
CA GLN A 108 -30.07 -9.88 -17.18
C GLN A 108 -28.83 -8.99 -17.33
N GLU A 109 -28.78 -8.14 -18.37
CA GLU A 109 -27.67 -7.20 -18.56
C GLU A 109 -27.57 -6.20 -17.40
N ARG A 110 -28.70 -5.68 -16.93
CA ARG A 110 -28.74 -4.76 -15.78
C ARG A 110 -28.22 -5.43 -14.51
N ASP A 111 -28.63 -6.67 -14.25
CA ASP A 111 -28.22 -7.39 -13.05
C ASP A 111 -26.74 -7.80 -13.14
N GLY A 112 -26.26 -8.23 -14.31
CA GLY A 112 -24.85 -8.46 -14.58
C GLY A 112 -24.00 -7.20 -14.35
N ARG A 113 -24.47 -6.04 -14.82
CA ARG A 113 -23.81 -4.76 -14.59
C ARG A 113 -23.75 -4.37 -13.12
N ARG A 114 -24.83 -4.63 -12.35
CA ARG A 114 -24.84 -4.38 -10.90
C ARG A 114 -23.81 -5.21 -10.16
N ILE A 115 -23.68 -6.49 -10.51
CA ILE A 115 -22.69 -7.39 -9.91
C ILE A 115 -21.27 -6.88 -10.22
N LEU A 116 -21.00 -6.50 -11.47
CA LEU A 116 -19.70 -5.98 -11.87
C LEU A 116 -19.34 -4.69 -11.12
N VAL A 117 -20.29 -3.76 -10.96
CA VAL A 117 -20.09 -2.52 -10.20
C VAL A 117 -19.77 -2.83 -8.74
N ALA A 118 -20.52 -3.73 -8.09
CA ALA A 118 -20.28 -4.11 -6.70
C ALA A 118 -18.88 -4.73 -6.52
N GLN A 119 -18.44 -5.57 -7.45
CA GLN A 119 -17.09 -6.16 -7.43
C GLN A 119 -15.99 -5.11 -7.59
N LEU A 120 -16.18 -4.13 -8.50
CA LEU A 120 -15.23 -3.04 -8.69
C LEU A 120 -15.16 -2.11 -7.48
N GLU A 121 -16.30 -1.83 -6.84
CA GLU A 121 -16.35 -1.05 -5.60
C GLU A 121 -15.63 -1.76 -4.45
N GLU A 122 -15.81 -3.07 -4.31
CA GLU A 122 -15.11 -3.88 -3.31
C GLU A 122 -13.60 -3.91 -3.56
N GLN A 123 -13.17 -4.10 -4.80
CA GLN A 123 -11.75 -4.04 -5.19
C GLN A 123 -11.13 -2.69 -4.88
N LEU A 124 -11.81 -1.59 -5.23
CA LEU A 124 -11.34 -0.24 -4.97
C LEU A 124 -11.20 0.03 -3.47
N GLN A 125 -12.19 -0.38 -2.66
CA GLN A 125 -12.12 -0.25 -1.20
C GLN A 125 -10.98 -1.08 -0.61
N GLN A 126 -10.75 -2.28 -1.14
CA GLN A 126 -9.66 -3.14 -0.69
C GLN A 126 -8.30 -2.51 -1.00
N GLU A 127 -8.09 -2.02 -2.22
CA GLU A 127 -6.86 -1.31 -2.60
C GLU A 127 -6.62 -0.05 -1.75
N GLN A 128 -7.68 0.69 -1.43
CA GLN A 128 -7.60 1.86 -0.54
C GLN A 128 -7.14 1.46 0.86
N ARG A 129 -7.76 0.44 1.47
CA ARG A 129 -7.36 -0.08 2.78
C ARG A 129 -5.93 -0.58 2.79
N GLU A 130 -5.51 -1.29 1.74
CA GLU A 130 -4.12 -1.78 1.63
C GLU A 130 -3.12 -0.64 1.54
N ARG A 131 -3.43 0.42 0.79
CA ARG A 131 -2.59 1.62 0.69
C ARG A 131 -2.51 2.35 2.03
N GLU A 132 -3.62 2.53 2.72
CA GLU A 132 -3.66 3.15 4.05
C GLU A 132 -2.84 2.35 5.07
N ASN A 133 -3.01 1.03 5.10
CA ASN A 133 -2.22 0.14 5.96
C ASN A 133 -0.71 0.21 5.65
N GLN A 134 -0.32 0.28 4.37
CA GLN A 134 1.08 0.44 3.98
C GLN A 134 1.67 1.78 4.48
N LEU A 135 0.91 2.86 4.35
CA LEU A 135 1.33 4.18 4.85
C LEU A 135 1.47 4.19 6.38
N GLU A 136 0.53 3.56 7.09
CA GLU A 136 0.58 3.44 8.55
C GLU A 136 1.77 2.59 9.01
N LEU A 137 2.04 1.47 8.34
CA LEU A 137 3.21 0.62 8.61
C LEU A 137 4.52 1.38 8.43
N GLU A 138 4.66 2.16 7.36
CA GLU A 138 5.84 3.02 7.15
C GLU A 138 5.96 4.09 8.25
N HIS A 139 4.85 4.70 8.67
CA HIS A 139 4.86 5.67 9.77
C HIS A 139 5.30 5.04 11.10
N ILE A 140 4.80 3.84 11.40
CA ILE A 140 5.21 3.07 12.59
C ILE A 140 6.69 2.71 12.50
N ARG A 141 7.18 2.28 11.33
CA ARG A 141 8.59 1.96 11.09
C ARG A 141 9.48 3.17 11.35
N LEU A 142 9.13 4.33 10.79
CA LEU A 142 9.88 5.58 10.99
C LEU A 142 9.89 6.03 12.46
N LYS A 143 8.74 5.95 13.15
CA LYS A 143 8.65 6.25 14.58
C LYS A 143 9.52 5.31 15.42
N LYS A 144 9.48 4.02 15.13
CA LYS A 144 10.32 3.02 15.80
C LYS A 144 11.80 3.34 15.59
N GLU A 145 12.22 3.63 14.37
CA GLU A 145 13.61 3.99 14.10
C GLU A 145 14.03 5.28 14.80
N ALA A 146 13.15 6.29 14.85
CA ALA A 146 13.41 7.52 15.59
C ALA A 146 13.56 7.26 17.09
N LEU A 147 12.70 6.43 17.68
CA LEU A 147 12.79 6.02 19.07
C LEU A 147 14.07 5.23 19.35
N ASP A 148 14.41 4.26 18.50
CA ASP A 148 15.64 3.48 18.62
C ASP A 148 16.89 4.38 18.53
N ARG A 149 16.85 5.43 17.67
CA ARG A 149 17.93 6.44 17.61
C ARG A 149 18.01 7.25 18.90
N HIS A 150 16.88 7.72 19.43
CA HIS A 150 16.84 8.49 20.66
C HIS A 150 17.40 7.70 21.85
N LEU A 151 16.92 6.47 22.03
CA LEU A 151 17.39 5.56 23.09
C LEU A 151 18.88 5.25 22.98
N ARG A 152 19.42 5.08 21.76
CA ARG A 152 20.87 4.91 21.57
C ARG A 152 21.67 6.12 22.09
N VAL A 153 21.23 7.33 21.78
CA VAL A 153 21.93 8.57 22.20
C VAL A 153 21.82 8.77 23.71
N GLU A 154 20.64 8.56 24.28
CA GLU A 154 20.41 8.66 25.73
C GLU A 154 21.27 7.64 26.48
N ASN A 155 21.25 6.37 26.07
CA ASN A 155 22.07 5.34 26.70
C ASN A 155 23.57 5.60 26.55
N SER A 156 24.02 6.12 25.39
CA SER A 156 25.42 6.53 25.23
C SER A 156 25.80 7.68 26.18
N ARG A 157 24.90 8.64 26.46
CA ARG A 157 25.14 9.71 27.44
C ARG A 157 25.28 9.15 28.85
N ASP A 158 24.41 8.23 29.24
CA ASP A 158 24.45 7.63 30.57
C ASP A 158 25.72 6.80 30.78
N VAL A 159 26.14 6.02 29.77
CA VAL A 159 27.41 5.27 29.81
C VAL A 159 28.61 6.21 29.94
N VAL A 160 28.64 7.32 29.20
CA VAL A 160 29.70 8.33 29.33
C VAL A 160 29.68 8.95 30.73
N GLY A 161 28.51 9.22 31.30
CA GLY A 161 28.37 9.70 32.68
C GLY A 161 28.97 8.73 33.70
N GLU A 162 28.68 7.44 33.57
CA GLU A 162 29.26 6.41 34.44
C GLU A 162 30.78 6.25 34.22
N LEU A 163 31.27 6.41 33.00
CA LEU A 163 32.72 6.43 32.71
C LEU A 163 33.42 7.62 33.38
N ILE A 164 32.79 8.80 33.39
CA ILE A 164 33.30 9.98 34.11
C ILE A 164 33.32 9.71 35.63
N ASN A 165 32.33 9.00 36.17
CA ASN A 165 32.33 8.63 37.60
C ASN A 165 33.53 7.74 37.97
N ILE A 166 34.02 6.89 37.06
CA ILE A 166 35.25 6.09 37.27
C ILE A 166 36.50 6.99 37.40
N LEU A 167 36.54 8.12 36.70
CA LEU A 167 37.71 9.02 36.69
C LEU A 167 37.89 9.77 38.01
N ARG A 168 36.83 10.00 38.78
CA ARG A 168 36.89 10.79 40.01
C ARG A 168 37.90 10.22 41.04
N PRO A 169 37.86 8.92 41.40
CA PRO A 169 38.91 8.31 42.21
C PRO A 169 40.33 8.42 41.61
N VAL A 170 40.48 8.38 40.28
CA VAL A 170 41.79 8.49 39.61
C VAL A 170 42.38 9.88 39.83
N TYR A 171 41.55 10.91 39.70
CA TYR A 171 41.91 12.29 40.04
C TYR A 171 42.33 12.44 41.50
N ASP A 172 41.57 11.84 42.42
CA ASP A 172 41.85 11.91 43.85
C ASP A 172 43.18 11.22 44.21
N VAL A 173 43.54 10.12 43.53
CA VAL A 173 44.88 9.51 43.65
C VAL A 173 45.96 10.47 43.15
N GLY A 174 45.82 11.04 41.95
CA GLY A 174 46.80 11.98 41.40
C GLY A 174 47.05 13.18 42.33
N MET A 175 45.99 13.75 42.89
CA MET A 175 46.09 14.84 43.85
C MET A 175 46.75 14.42 45.17
N SER A 176 46.46 13.21 45.65
CA SER A 176 47.07 12.66 46.86
C SER A 176 48.58 12.46 46.68
N LEU A 177 49.02 11.96 45.51
CA LEU A 177 50.42 11.79 45.17
C LEU A 177 51.16 13.14 45.12
N LYS A 178 50.57 14.15 44.49
CA LYS A 178 51.13 15.53 44.47
C LYS A 178 51.26 16.11 45.87
N LYS A 179 50.25 15.89 46.73
CA LYS A 179 50.28 16.32 48.13
C LYS A 179 51.42 15.65 48.92
N ILE A 180 51.57 14.33 48.79
CA ILE A 180 52.69 13.59 49.40
C ILE A 180 54.03 14.16 48.94
N LYS A 181 54.16 14.40 47.63
CA LYS A 181 55.40 14.95 47.07
C LYS A 181 55.74 16.31 47.68
N ILE A 182 54.77 17.23 47.76
CA ILE A 182 54.97 18.56 48.35
C ILE A 182 55.41 18.47 49.80
N ILE A 183 54.71 17.66 50.61
CA ILE A 183 54.97 17.55 52.06
C ILE A 183 56.32 16.88 52.33
N CYS A 184 56.65 15.80 51.60
CA CYS A 184 57.86 15.02 51.85
C CYS A 184 59.13 15.60 51.21
N PHE A 185 59.03 16.32 50.08
CA PHE A 185 60.20 16.68 49.26
C PHE A 185 60.40 18.18 49.03
N TYR A 186 59.33 19.00 49.04
CA TYR A 186 59.45 20.44 48.75
C TYR A 186 59.34 21.36 49.96
N SER A 187 58.80 20.88 51.08
CA SER A 187 58.40 21.76 52.18
C SER A 187 59.52 22.16 53.17
N ARG A 188 60.80 21.79 53.00
CA ARG A 188 61.83 22.07 54.04
C ARG A 188 63.25 22.39 53.56
N VAL A 189 63.84 23.42 54.19
CA VAL A 189 65.22 23.90 54.07
C VAL A 189 66.20 23.14 55.01
N ASP A 190 65.68 22.43 56.02
CA ASP A 190 66.48 21.78 57.10
C ASP A 190 66.10 20.30 57.36
N GLY A 191 65.93 19.50 56.31
CA GLY A 191 65.83 18.02 56.41
C GLY A 191 64.43 17.41 56.28
N PHE A 192 64.41 16.11 55.97
CA PHE A 192 63.25 15.28 55.55
C PHE A 192 62.24 14.92 56.68
N ALA A 193 62.00 15.80 57.64
CA ALA A 193 61.03 15.51 58.70
C ALA A 193 59.60 15.90 58.26
N VAL A 194 58.66 14.94 58.22
CA VAL A 194 57.23 15.18 57.95
C VAL A 194 56.56 15.77 59.20
N PRO A 195 55.81 16.90 59.13
CA PRO A 195 55.10 17.42 60.29
C PRO A 195 54.00 16.45 60.78
N PRO A 196 53.84 16.26 62.10
CA PRO A 196 52.82 15.35 62.64
C PRO A 196 51.40 15.71 62.18
N GLY A 197 50.66 14.72 61.67
CA GLY A 197 49.24 14.87 61.28
C GLY A 197 48.98 15.39 59.86
N GLU A 198 50.00 15.76 59.10
CA GLU A 198 49.85 16.30 57.72
C GLU A 198 49.68 15.20 56.65
N LEU A 199 50.24 14.02 56.93
CA LEU A 199 50.05 12.81 56.14
C LEU A 199 49.45 11.72 57.02
N ASP A 200 48.54 10.94 56.44
CA ASP A 200 48.04 9.75 57.09
C ASP A 200 49.18 8.73 57.24
N GLN A 201 49.27 8.12 58.43
CA GLN A 201 50.46 7.39 58.85
C GLN A 201 50.73 6.12 58.02
N ASN A 202 49.70 5.58 57.36
CA ASN A 202 49.79 4.40 56.49
C ASN A 202 49.31 4.66 55.06
N PHE A 203 49.08 5.92 54.70
CA PHE A 203 48.55 6.32 53.39
C PHE A 203 47.23 5.56 53.04
N ARG A 204 46.48 5.19 54.08
CA ARG A 204 45.20 4.47 54.04
C ARG A 204 44.19 5.20 53.17
N ILE A 205 44.24 6.53 53.13
CA ILE A 205 43.39 7.36 52.25
C ILE A 205 43.58 6.96 50.77
N ILE A 206 44.81 6.73 50.31
CA ILE A 206 45.07 6.30 48.92
C ILE A 206 44.50 4.91 48.67
N GLN A 207 44.68 3.99 49.62
CA GLN A 207 44.12 2.65 49.52
C GLN A 207 42.59 2.69 49.44
N GLU A 208 41.93 3.48 50.28
CA GLU A 208 40.47 3.65 50.26
C GLU A 208 39.98 4.25 48.93
N ILE A 209 40.73 5.19 48.33
CA ILE A 209 40.44 5.73 47.00
C ILE A 209 40.59 4.66 45.91
N VAL A 210 41.64 3.82 45.96
CA VAL A 210 41.82 2.71 45.00
C VAL A 210 40.71 1.66 45.15
N GLU A 211 40.28 1.35 46.37
CA GLU A 211 39.14 0.46 46.62
C GLU A 211 37.84 1.08 46.07
N SER A 212 37.63 2.38 46.24
CA SER A 212 36.52 3.12 45.64
C SER A 212 36.53 3.05 44.11
N PHE A 213 37.70 3.23 43.48
CA PHE A 213 37.87 3.05 42.04
C PHE A 213 37.40 1.66 41.58
N HIS A 214 37.83 0.59 42.26
CA HIS A 214 37.40 -0.77 41.91
C HIS A 214 35.89 -0.97 42.03
N LEU A 215 35.26 -0.37 43.04
CA LEU A 215 33.81 -0.38 43.18
C LEU A 215 33.11 0.33 42.01
N HIS A 216 33.63 1.49 41.59
CA HIS A 216 33.10 2.22 40.42
C HIS A 216 33.21 1.39 39.13
N VAL A 217 34.34 0.72 38.89
CA VAL A 217 34.51 -0.17 37.72
C VAL A 217 33.53 -1.35 37.75
N VAL A 218 33.32 -1.98 38.92
CA VAL A 218 32.36 -3.08 39.06
C VAL A 218 30.93 -2.60 38.79
N ASN A 219 30.56 -1.43 39.31
CA ASN A 219 29.24 -0.85 39.11
C ASN A 219 29.03 -0.48 37.64
N TYR A 220 30.03 0.09 36.97
CA TYR A 220 30.00 0.37 35.55
C TYR A 220 29.73 -0.89 34.71
N TRP A 221 30.43 -2.00 34.99
CA TRP A 221 30.20 -3.24 34.23
C TRP A 221 28.83 -3.86 34.48
N LYS A 222 28.30 -3.73 35.70
CA LYS A 222 26.91 -4.11 36.01
C LYS A 222 25.92 -3.23 35.23
N PHE A 223 26.16 -1.93 35.19
CA PHE A 223 25.36 -0.98 34.41
C PHE A 223 25.39 -1.36 32.93
N MET A 224 26.58 -1.48 32.33
CA MET A 224 26.76 -1.88 30.92
C MET A 224 26.06 -3.18 30.55
N LYS A 225 26.06 -4.18 31.44
CA LYS A 225 25.36 -5.46 31.19
C LYS A 225 23.84 -5.30 31.13
N ASN A 226 23.29 -4.33 31.85
CA ASN A 226 21.86 -4.05 31.91
C ASN A 226 21.42 -2.96 30.91
N THR A 227 22.37 -2.19 30.39
CA THR A 227 22.11 -1.18 29.37
C THR A 227 21.90 -1.83 28.01
N SER A 228 20.73 -1.60 27.43
CA SER A 228 20.38 -2.00 26.08
C SER A 228 20.79 -0.90 25.08
N TYR A 229 20.86 -1.16 23.78
CA TYR A 229 21.03 -0.10 22.76
C TYR A 229 22.35 0.69 22.76
N THR A 230 23.50 0.08 23.10
CA THR A 230 24.81 0.64 22.74
C THR A 230 25.38 -0.06 21.50
N THR A 231 26.11 0.66 20.66
CA THR A 231 26.80 0.03 19.51
C THR A 231 27.99 -0.80 20.01
N ALA A 232 28.35 -1.86 19.27
CA ALA A 232 29.51 -2.70 19.61
C ALA A 232 30.81 -1.88 19.66
N GLN A 233 31.00 -0.97 18.70
CA GLN A 233 32.17 -0.09 18.62
C GLN A 233 32.24 0.89 19.82
N PHE A 234 31.11 1.44 20.25
CA PHE A 234 31.05 2.30 21.43
C PHE A 234 31.45 1.53 22.68
N SER A 235 30.88 0.32 22.86
CA SER A 235 31.22 -0.54 24.00
C SER A 235 32.70 -0.93 24.00
N GLU A 236 33.27 -1.30 22.84
CA GLU A 236 34.68 -1.68 22.73
C GLU A 236 35.62 -0.51 23.09
N THR A 237 35.28 0.70 22.65
CA THR A 237 36.07 1.90 22.96
C THR A 237 36.04 2.18 24.47
N CYS A 238 34.88 2.09 25.10
CA CYS A 238 34.77 2.25 26.56
C CYS A 238 35.55 1.16 27.31
N SER A 239 35.52 -0.10 26.85
CA SER A 239 36.32 -1.19 27.43
C SER A 239 37.81 -0.85 27.44
N LYS A 240 38.34 -0.38 26.31
CA LYS A 240 39.77 -0.02 26.18
C LYS A 240 40.17 1.10 27.13
N LEU A 241 39.34 2.14 27.27
CA LEU A 241 39.58 3.23 28.21
C LEU A 241 39.63 2.72 29.66
N ILE A 242 38.69 1.86 30.05
CA ILE A 242 38.65 1.29 31.39
C ILE A 242 39.84 0.37 31.66
N GLU A 243 40.28 -0.40 30.66
CA GLU A 243 41.48 -1.23 30.75
C GLU A 243 42.74 -0.38 30.99
N GLU A 244 42.89 0.73 30.26
CA GLU A 244 44.00 1.68 30.41
C GLU A 244 44.02 2.30 31.82
N ILE A 245 42.86 2.75 32.31
CA ILE A 245 42.72 3.29 33.67
C ILE A 245 43.05 2.22 34.71
N THR A 246 42.49 1.02 34.54
CA THR A 246 42.67 -0.10 35.46
C THR A 246 44.13 -0.53 35.55
N SER A 247 44.86 -0.54 34.43
CA SER A 247 46.28 -0.88 34.40
C SER A 247 47.11 0.09 35.24
N THR A 248 46.81 1.39 35.17
CA THR A 248 47.51 2.41 35.95
C THR A 248 47.17 2.33 37.44
N MET A 249 45.89 2.20 37.78
CA MET A 249 45.40 2.13 39.16
C MET A 249 45.79 0.83 39.88
N LYS A 250 46.19 -0.21 39.14
CA LYS A 250 46.72 -1.48 39.69
C LYS A 250 48.23 -1.63 39.53
N SER A 251 48.93 -0.57 39.12
CA SER A 251 50.36 -0.64 38.86
C SER A 251 51.14 -0.96 40.15
N GLU A 252 52.16 -1.82 40.04
CA GLU A 252 53.05 -2.12 41.16
C GLU A 252 53.76 -0.87 41.71
N GLU A 253 53.95 0.14 40.85
CA GLU A 253 54.51 1.44 41.22
C GLU A 253 53.60 2.18 42.21
N LEU A 254 52.28 2.23 41.96
CA LEU A 254 51.31 2.84 42.88
C LEU A 254 51.28 2.09 44.22
N ILE A 255 51.26 0.76 44.17
CA ILE A 255 51.28 -0.11 45.36
C ILE A 255 52.52 0.15 46.20
N SER A 256 53.68 0.19 45.54
CA SER A 256 54.97 0.48 46.18
C SER A 256 54.97 1.85 46.87
N ILE A 257 54.31 2.87 46.29
CA ILE A 257 54.22 4.20 46.89
C ILE A 257 53.51 4.16 48.25
N TYR A 258 52.26 3.67 48.31
CA TYR A 258 51.53 3.69 49.58
C TYR A 258 51.98 2.61 50.57
N GLU A 259 52.71 1.58 50.14
CA GLU A 259 53.30 0.60 51.06
C GLU A 259 54.69 0.99 51.60
N ARG A 260 55.55 1.61 50.79
CA ARG A 260 56.98 1.80 51.12
C ARG A 260 57.33 3.21 51.55
N VAL A 261 56.65 4.23 51.01
CA VAL A 261 56.89 5.63 51.40
C VAL A 261 56.61 5.87 52.89
N PRO A 262 55.53 5.36 53.51
CA PRO A 262 55.32 5.52 54.96
C PRO A 262 56.49 4.99 55.79
N ARG A 263 56.98 3.77 55.46
CA ARG A 263 58.12 3.13 56.14
C ARG A 263 59.44 3.89 55.94
N ALA A 264 59.63 4.49 54.76
CA ALA A 264 60.79 5.34 54.49
C ALA A 264 60.73 6.65 55.30
N ILE A 265 59.55 7.24 55.47
CA ILE A 265 59.33 8.42 56.33
C ILE A 265 59.67 8.09 57.79
N GLU A 266 59.19 6.95 58.30
CA GLU A 266 59.43 6.53 59.70
C GLU A 266 60.90 6.21 59.99
N SER A 267 61.60 5.57 59.03
CA SER A 267 63.00 5.16 59.19
C SER A 267 64.00 6.27 58.85
N GLY A 268 63.57 7.36 58.20
CA GLY A 268 64.42 8.49 57.80
C GLY A 268 65.49 8.16 56.76
N GLN A 269 65.47 6.94 56.19
CA GLN A 269 66.42 6.46 55.19
C GLN A 269 65.75 6.36 53.82
N GLU A 270 66.51 6.64 52.76
CA GLU A 270 66.15 6.40 51.36
C GLU A 270 64.98 7.21 50.76
N LEU A 271 64.47 8.25 51.44
CA LEU A 271 63.35 9.07 50.94
C LEU A 271 63.59 9.61 49.51
N GLY A 272 64.82 10.06 49.22
CA GLY A 272 65.18 10.62 47.91
C GLY A 272 64.97 9.68 46.72
N LYS A 273 64.96 8.36 46.92
CA LYS A 273 64.67 7.38 45.84
C LYS A 273 63.19 7.37 45.45
N PHE A 274 62.30 7.83 46.34
CA PHE A 274 60.86 7.87 46.11
C PHE A 274 60.40 9.17 45.44
N ASP A 275 61.23 10.23 45.40
CA ASP A 275 60.90 11.48 44.70
C ASP A 275 60.71 11.25 43.20
N GLU A 276 61.65 10.52 42.58
CA GLU A 276 61.59 10.17 41.15
C GLU A 276 60.40 9.25 40.84
N VAL A 277 60.10 8.29 41.73
CA VAL A 277 58.96 7.37 41.58
C VAL A 277 57.63 8.11 41.71
N LEU A 278 57.49 9.00 42.70
CA LEU A 278 56.29 9.83 42.90
C LEU A 278 56.07 10.78 41.72
N GLU A 279 57.13 11.41 41.22
CA GLU A 279 57.04 12.32 40.07
C GLU A 279 56.63 11.57 38.80
N LYS A 280 57.31 10.45 38.50
CA LYS A 280 57.00 9.62 37.34
C LYS A 280 55.55 9.15 37.38
N HIS A 281 55.10 8.63 38.53
CA HIS A 281 53.76 8.07 38.65
C HIS A 281 52.67 9.17 38.65
N SER A 282 52.89 10.31 39.32
CA SER A 282 51.98 11.46 39.26
C SER A 282 51.82 11.98 37.84
N LYS A 283 52.92 12.09 37.09
CA LYS A 283 52.88 12.52 35.69
C LYS A 283 52.16 11.49 34.81
N GLY A 284 52.39 10.20 35.05
CA GLY A 284 51.68 9.12 34.36
C GLY A 284 50.17 9.16 34.58
N VAL A 285 49.71 9.46 35.81
CA VAL A 285 48.28 9.66 36.10
C VAL A 285 47.72 10.87 35.36
N ASP A 286 48.44 12.01 35.31
CA ASP A 286 48.01 13.20 34.57
C ASP A 286 47.93 12.94 33.04
N GLU A 287 48.89 12.21 32.49
CA GLU A 287 48.92 11.81 31.06
C GLU A 287 47.77 10.85 30.73
N LEU A 288 47.51 9.85 31.58
CA LEU A 288 46.37 8.94 31.46
C LEU A 288 45.07 9.71 31.46
N VAL A 289 44.85 10.57 32.45
CA VAL A 289 43.63 11.38 32.57
C VAL A 289 43.41 12.18 31.29
N SER A 290 44.45 12.87 30.82
CA SER A 290 44.39 13.65 29.58
C SER A 290 44.09 12.78 28.35
N SER A 291 44.61 11.55 28.32
CA SER A 291 44.34 10.56 27.27
C SER A 291 42.88 10.12 27.27
N VAL A 292 42.36 9.77 28.45
CA VAL A 292 40.99 9.30 28.61
C VAL A 292 39.99 10.42 28.32
N GLU A 293 40.24 11.65 28.76
CA GLU A 293 39.39 12.79 28.45
C GLU A 293 39.25 13.02 26.94
N ARG A 294 40.37 12.98 26.20
CA ARG A 294 40.33 13.02 24.72
C ARG A 294 39.54 11.84 24.14
N GLY A 295 39.67 10.65 24.73
CA GLY A 295 38.88 9.47 24.36
C GLY A 295 37.38 9.67 24.57
N ILE A 296 36.99 10.29 25.68
CA ILE A 296 35.60 10.63 26.02
C ILE A 296 35.07 11.71 25.08
N GLU A 297 35.83 12.77 24.80
CA GLU A 297 35.44 13.81 23.83
C GLU A 297 35.19 13.23 22.44
N LYS A 298 36.04 12.28 22.02
CA LYS A 298 35.87 11.54 20.77
C LYS A 298 34.59 10.71 20.79
N LEU A 299 34.33 9.95 21.87
CA LEU A 299 33.10 9.17 22.05
C LEU A 299 31.84 10.05 21.96
N ILE A 300 31.86 11.21 22.63
CA ILE A 300 30.78 12.18 22.61
C ILE A 300 30.55 12.70 21.18
N SER A 301 31.62 13.06 20.48
CA SER A 301 31.54 13.58 19.11
C SER A 301 31.00 12.54 18.12
N GLU A 302 31.51 11.30 18.20
CA GLU A 302 31.20 10.21 17.27
C GLU A 302 29.86 9.53 17.53
N HIS A 303 29.36 9.51 18.77
CA HIS A 303 28.18 8.71 19.14
C HIS A 303 27.03 9.52 19.73
N ILE A 304 27.27 10.72 20.25
CA ILE A 304 26.23 11.54 20.87
C ILE A 304 25.88 12.73 19.95
N PHE A 305 26.87 13.44 19.41
CA PHE A 305 26.63 14.58 18.52
C PHE A 305 26.37 14.19 17.06
N SER A 306 27.09 13.20 16.53
CA SER A 306 26.96 12.77 15.12
C SER A 306 25.54 12.32 14.74
N PHE A 307 24.79 11.74 15.70
CA PHE A 307 23.43 11.23 15.47
C PHE A 307 22.33 12.30 15.57
N THR A 308 22.63 13.47 16.14
CA THR A 308 21.67 14.57 16.25
C THR A 308 21.33 15.22 14.90
N ASN A 309 22.13 14.99 13.86
CA ASN A 309 21.93 15.59 12.53
C ASN A 309 20.91 14.89 11.62
N ILE A 310 20.28 13.79 12.06
CA ILE A 310 19.28 13.08 11.23
C ILE A 310 17.84 13.60 11.48
N LEU A 311 17.60 14.33 12.58
CA LEU A 311 16.28 14.91 12.89
C LEU A 311 16.06 16.32 12.29
N ALA A 312 17.08 16.95 11.71
CA ALA A 312 16.93 18.21 10.99
C ALA A 312 16.38 18.01 9.55
N GLU A 313 16.51 16.81 8.98
CA GLU A 313 16.04 16.48 7.62
C GLU A 313 14.72 15.71 7.59
N SER A 314 14.23 15.20 8.73
CA SER A 314 12.86 14.67 8.84
C SER A 314 11.85 15.77 9.19
N SER A 315 12.02 16.96 8.59
CA SER A 315 10.95 17.94 8.52
C SER A 315 9.82 17.27 7.74
N ILE A 316 8.83 16.74 8.45
CA ILE A 316 7.48 16.56 7.93
C ILE A 316 6.86 17.96 7.98
N PRO A 317 6.71 18.68 6.86
CA PRO A 317 5.88 19.86 6.85
C PRO A 317 4.43 19.39 6.84
N GLN A 318 3.60 20.09 7.60
CA GLN A 318 2.13 20.07 7.56
C GLN A 318 1.43 19.04 8.47
N LEU A 319 1.27 19.44 9.74
CA LEU A 319 -0.03 19.47 10.42
C LEU A 319 -0.08 20.73 11.30
N ARG A 320 0.01 21.89 10.66
CA ARG A 320 -0.57 23.13 11.18
C ARG A 320 -1.68 23.46 10.20
N ASP A 321 -2.87 22.95 10.48
CA ASP A 321 -4.14 23.61 10.18
C ASP A 321 -5.29 22.76 10.74
N ASN A 322 -6.28 23.49 11.26
CA ASN A 322 -7.58 23.05 11.75
C ASN A 322 -7.64 22.60 13.21
N ASN A 323 -7.47 23.56 14.11
CA ASN A 323 -8.31 23.69 15.30
C ASN A 323 -8.61 25.19 15.52
N GLU A 324 -9.23 25.83 14.51
CA GLU A 324 -10.13 26.97 14.75
C GLU A 324 -11.53 26.40 14.97
N GLU A 325 -11.80 25.87 16.15
CA GLU A 325 -13.16 25.68 16.62
C GLU A 325 -13.55 26.88 17.50
N ARG A 326 -14.18 27.84 16.82
CA ARG A 326 -15.23 28.75 17.31
C ARG A 326 -16.06 28.09 18.43
N LEU A 327 -16.09 28.60 19.67
CA LEU A 327 -17.05 29.57 20.26
C LEU A 327 -17.32 29.15 21.73
N PRO A 328 -18.02 29.92 22.61
CA PRO A 328 -18.50 31.29 22.47
C PRO A 328 -18.03 32.23 23.60
N ASP A 329 -18.18 33.52 23.28
CA ASP A 329 -18.20 34.64 24.22
C ASP A 329 -19.32 34.45 25.26
N VAL A 330 -19.00 34.50 26.55
CA VAL A 330 -19.99 34.62 27.62
C VAL A 330 -19.50 35.60 28.68
N SER A 331 -19.95 36.85 28.47
CA SER A 331 -20.30 37.91 29.45
C SER A 331 -19.24 38.37 30.46
#